data_AF-A0A344LFG8-F1
#
_entry.id   AF-A0A344LFG8-F1
#
_cell.length_a   1.000
_cell.length_b   1.000
_cell.length_c   1.000
_cell.angle_alpha   90.00
_cell.angle_beta   90.00
_cell.angle_gamma   90.00
#
_symmetry.space_group_name_H-M   'P 1'
#
loop_
_entity.id
_entity.type
_entity.pdbx_description
1 polymer ?
#
loop_
_entity_poly.entity_id
_entity_poly.type
_entity_poly.pdbx_seq_one_letter_code
_entity_poly.pdbx_strand_id
1 'polypeptide(L)'
;MANALISGTQFAAGVGGGLVVSIASAVLYSRAVKSRKRREFERVLSGRAEEPTFGSFTHWASGNPLKAEDVAGFSFRGQKFVAFRHTVSTRRMQGDDPVLDTQSYRVVQLATPVGPRLSIVPKENERAWAPVDARAGDRAITTGVAEFDQQYVIFTEDEAYAKAALPRESLRWLAGRKLGVPIVLADGVLSVESPGELDANVLRYADILVELARRMPPLRVVGQPAPRDSAEIRPGALERALLGLLVVGFLPLLATLVIIGAVAFVNSVAYFFGASGRVLAGGAPPLLPFLDSQWYGPYPDFGTAAQSFLLGAVLFGLPLVATGIGLVRRAKARTR
;
A
#
# COMPACT_ATOMS: atom_id res chain seq x y z
N MET A 1 46.70 -18.61 9.46
CA MET A 1 46.17 -17.47 8.69
C MET A 1 45.37 -17.87 7.42
N ALA A 2 45.57 -19.06 6.83
CA ALA A 2 44.84 -19.48 5.62
C ALA A 2 43.33 -19.77 5.83
N ASN A 3 42.89 -20.25 7.00
CA ASN A 3 41.48 -20.60 7.24
C ASN A 3 40.53 -19.40 7.36
N ALA A 4 41.02 -18.19 7.69
CA ALA A 4 40.18 -16.99 7.84
C ALA A 4 39.85 -16.30 6.50
N LEU A 5 40.69 -16.48 5.48
CA LEU A 5 40.48 -15.93 4.13
C LEU A 5 39.42 -16.73 3.34
N ILE A 6 39.30 -18.03 3.60
CA ILE A 6 38.31 -18.90 2.96
C ILE A 6 36.89 -18.63 3.50
N SER A 7 36.74 -18.32 4.79
CA SER A 7 35.43 -18.01 5.38
C SER A 7 34.90 -16.63 4.96
N GLY A 8 35.77 -15.64 4.76
CA GLY A 8 35.39 -14.30 4.31
C GLY A 8 34.89 -14.26 2.87
N THR A 9 35.58 -14.97 1.97
CA THR A 9 35.22 -15.04 0.54
C THR A 9 33.91 -15.81 0.29
N GLN A 10 33.67 -16.91 1.00
CA GLN A 10 32.42 -17.67 0.90
C GLN A 10 31.21 -16.88 1.44
N PHE A 11 31.39 -16.09 2.50
CA PHE A 11 30.32 -15.27 3.05
C PHE A 11 30.06 -14.01 2.22
N ALA A 12 31.08 -13.33 1.72
CA ALA A 12 30.93 -12.19 0.80
C ALA A 12 30.23 -12.61 -0.51
N ALA A 13 30.54 -13.81 -1.02
CA ALA A 13 29.79 -14.42 -2.13
C ALA A 13 28.35 -14.77 -1.73
N GLY A 14 28.11 -15.21 -0.49
CA GLY A 14 26.77 -15.49 0.04
C GLY A 14 25.89 -14.24 0.22
N VAL A 15 26.44 -13.14 0.72
CA VAL A 15 25.72 -11.86 0.91
C VAL A 15 25.56 -11.11 -0.41
N GLY A 16 26.61 -11.04 -1.22
CA GLY A 16 26.54 -10.45 -2.57
C GLY A 16 25.59 -11.23 -3.47
N GLY A 17 25.67 -12.56 -3.46
CA GLY A 17 24.74 -13.44 -4.14
C GLY A 17 23.31 -13.31 -3.63
N GLY A 18 23.10 -13.27 -2.31
CA GLY A 18 21.79 -13.08 -1.68
C GLY A 18 21.14 -11.75 -2.03
N LEU A 19 21.91 -10.66 -2.09
CA LEU A 19 21.43 -9.33 -2.46
C LEU A 19 21.05 -9.25 -3.95
N VAL A 20 21.88 -9.79 -4.84
CA VAL A 20 21.58 -9.88 -6.28
C VAL A 20 20.34 -10.73 -6.52
N VAL A 21 20.23 -11.89 -5.86
CA VAL A 21 19.05 -12.76 -5.94
C VAL A 21 17.81 -12.05 -5.40
N SER A 22 17.92 -11.27 -4.33
CA SER A 22 16.79 -10.53 -3.75
C SER A 22 16.29 -9.42 -4.67
N ILE A 23 17.20 -8.64 -5.26
CA ILE A 23 16.85 -7.57 -6.22
C ILE A 23 16.25 -8.17 -7.48
N ALA A 24 16.88 -9.21 -8.05
CA ALA A 24 16.35 -9.91 -9.21
C ALA A 24 14.97 -10.53 -8.92
N SER A 25 14.80 -11.15 -7.74
CA SER A 25 13.52 -11.73 -7.32
C SER A 25 12.44 -10.67 -7.13
N ALA A 26 12.76 -9.50 -6.58
CA ALA A 26 11.81 -8.38 -6.45
C ALA A 26 11.34 -7.87 -7.82
N VAL A 27 12.27 -7.70 -8.78
CA VAL A 27 11.96 -7.28 -10.15
C VAL A 27 11.12 -8.34 -10.86
N LEU A 28 11.50 -9.61 -10.77
CA LEU A 28 10.76 -10.72 -11.38
C LEU A 28 9.39 -10.91 -10.75
N TYR A 29 9.26 -10.78 -9.43
CA TYR A 29 7.98 -10.82 -8.71
C TYR A 29 7.06 -9.69 -9.17
N SER A 30 7.56 -8.45 -9.24
CA SER A 30 6.79 -7.31 -9.75
C SER A 30 6.30 -7.55 -11.19
N ARG A 31 7.17 -8.05 -12.07
CA ARG A 31 6.82 -8.41 -13.45
C ARG A 31 5.80 -9.56 -13.53
N ALA A 32 5.97 -10.60 -12.72
CA ALA A 32 5.07 -11.75 -12.68
C ALA A 32 3.66 -11.33 -12.20
N VAL A 33 3.58 -10.52 -11.13
CA VAL A 33 2.32 -9.96 -10.64
C VAL A 33 1.66 -9.08 -11.71
N LYS A 34 2.42 -8.21 -12.39
CA LYS A 34 1.90 -7.37 -13.47
C LYS A 34 1.39 -8.21 -14.65
N SER A 35 2.13 -9.24 -15.07
CA SER A 35 1.73 -10.16 -16.14
C SER A 35 0.49 -10.98 -15.77
N ARG A 36 0.39 -11.47 -14.52
CA ARG A 36 -0.79 -12.19 -14.04
C ARG A 36 -2.00 -11.27 -14.04
N LYS A 37 -1.89 -10.09 -13.42
CA LYS A 37 -2.98 -9.10 -13.39
C LYS A 37 -3.42 -8.71 -14.79
N ARG A 38 -2.49 -8.57 -15.75
CA ARG A 38 -2.81 -8.30 -17.15
C ARG A 38 -3.56 -9.47 -17.80
N ARG A 39 -3.10 -10.71 -17.64
CA ARG A 39 -3.79 -11.89 -18.18
C ARG A 39 -5.16 -12.11 -17.55
N GLU A 40 -5.28 -11.83 -16.26
CA GLU A 40 -6.54 -11.88 -15.53
C GLU A 40 -7.48 -10.77 -16.01
N PHE A 41 -6.98 -9.55 -16.18
CA PHE A 41 -7.70 -8.44 -16.78
C PHE A 41 -8.18 -8.77 -18.20
N GLU A 42 -7.29 -9.27 -19.06
CA GLU A 42 -7.64 -9.70 -20.42
C GLU A 42 -8.67 -10.83 -20.42
N ARG A 43 -8.60 -11.78 -19.48
CA ARG A 43 -9.60 -12.85 -19.32
C ARG A 43 -10.95 -12.34 -18.82
N VAL A 44 -10.91 -11.44 -17.84
CA VAL A 44 -12.10 -10.84 -17.20
C VAL A 44 -12.81 -9.92 -18.19
N LEU A 45 -12.06 -9.22 -19.05
CA LEU A 45 -12.60 -8.39 -20.14
C LEU A 45 -13.01 -9.18 -21.38
N SER A 46 -12.34 -10.29 -21.71
CA SER A 46 -12.68 -11.10 -22.88
C SER A 46 -14.00 -11.83 -22.71
N GLY A 47 -14.39 -12.10 -21.46
CA GLY A 47 -15.74 -12.51 -21.11
C GLY A 47 -16.73 -11.33 -21.15
N ARG A 48 -16.84 -10.64 -22.31
CA ARG A 48 -17.84 -9.61 -22.62
C ARG A 48 -19.26 -10.16 -22.44
N ALA A 49 -19.67 -10.40 -21.20
CA ALA A 49 -21.04 -10.64 -20.84
C ALA A 49 -21.73 -9.27 -20.92
N GLU A 50 -22.80 -9.23 -21.72
CA GLU A 50 -23.90 -8.25 -21.78
C GLU A 50 -23.66 -6.94 -21.02
N GLU A 51 -23.70 -5.80 -21.73
CA GLU A 51 -23.63 -4.44 -21.15
C GLU A 51 -24.40 -4.36 -19.84
N PRO A 52 -23.73 -4.45 -18.67
CA PRO A 52 -24.41 -4.23 -17.43
C PRO A 52 -24.61 -2.73 -17.38
N THR A 53 -25.84 -2.26 -17.53
CA THR A 53 -26.18 -0.87 -17.26
C THR A 53 -26.36 -0.73 -15.75
N PHE A 54 -25.37 -0.15 -15.07
CA PHE A 54 -25.52 0.24 -13.66
C PHE A 54 -25.65 1.74 -13.55
N GLY A 55 -26.84 2.19 -13.13
CA GLY A 55 -27.12 3.58 -12.75
C GLY A 55 -26.90 4.62 -13.86
N SER A 56 -27.07 5.89 -13.51
CA SER A 56 -26.56 7.01 -14.31
C SER A 56 -25.07 7.18 -14.02
N PHE A 57 -24.25 7.25 -15.06
CA PHE A 57 -22.85 7.62 -14.89
C PHE A 57 -22.80 9.13 -14.64
N THR A 58 -22.61 9.60 -13.41
CA THR A 58 -22.46 11.04 -13.12
C THR A 58 -21.03 11.35 -12.70
N HIS A 59 -20.47 12.42 -13.26
CA HIS A 59 -19.12 12.88 -13.00
C HIS A 59 -19.02 13.29 -11.55
N TRP A 60 -18.01 12.78 -10.85
CA TRP A 60 -17.87 13.02 -9.43
C TRP A 60 -17.87 14.52 -9.08
N ALA A 61 -16.96 15.27 -9.69
CA ALA A 61 -16.82 16.69 -9.39
C ALA A 61 -18.03 17.47 -9.92
N SER A 62 -18.32 17.41 -11.22
CA SER A 62 -19.30 18.30 -11.84
C SER A 62 -20.78 17.90 -11.73
N GLY A 63 -21.12 16.69 -11.27
CA GLY A 63 -22.50 16.18 -11.24
C GLY A 63 -23.10 15.88 -12.62
N ASN A 64 -22.39 16.22 -13.71
CA ASN A 64 -22.87 16.03 -15.07
C ASN A 64 -22.87 14.55 -15.46
N PRO A 65 -23.80 14.10 -16.32
CA PRO A 65 -23.72 12.77 -16.89
C PRO A 65 -22.41 12.55 -17.65
N LEU A 66 -21.70 11.48 -17.30
CA LEU A 66 -20.50 11.00 -17.96
C LEU A 66 -20.90 10.30 -19.26
N LYS A 67 -20.13 10.60 -20.30
CA LYS A 67 -20.14 9.81 -21.53
C LYS A 67 -19.13 8.68 -21.37
N ALA A 68 -19.63 7.47 -21.15
CA ALA A 68 -18.80 6.29 -21.04
C ALA A 68 -18.16 5.93 -22.41
N GLU A 69 -16.88 5.64 -22.39
CA GLU A 69 -16.02 5.17 -23.47
C GLU A 69 -15.42 3.82 -23.04
N ASP A 70 -15.16 2.92 -23.99
CA ASP A 70 -14.52 1.61 -23.74
C ASP A 70 -15.16 0.80 -22.60
N VAL A 71 -16.48 0.61 -22.63
CA VAL A 71 -17.21 -0.04 -21.52
C VAL A 71 -16.88 -1.54 -21.43
N ALA A 72 -16.73 -2.02 -20.20
CA ALA A 72 -16.49 -3.40 -19.86
C ALA A 72 -17.37 -3.87 -18.70
N GLY A 73 -18.28 -4.80 -18.99
CA GLY A 73 -18.96 -5.60 -17.99
C GLY A 73 -18.12 -6.82 -17.59
N PHE A 74 -18.00 -7.09 -16.30
CA PHE A 74 -17.27 -8.27 -15.84
C PHE A 74 -17.75 -8.79 -14.47
N SER A 75 -17.34 -10.02 -14.14
CA SER A 75 -17.57 -10.61 -12.82
C SER A 75 -16.27 -10.78 -12.06
N PHE A 76 -16.24 -10.36 -10.80
CA PHE A 76 -15.07 -10.48 -9.92
C PHE A 76 -15.51 -10.88 -8.51
N ARG A 77 -14.93 -11.98 -7.98
CA ARG A 77 -15.27 -12.57 -6.66
C ARG A 77 -16.79 -12.76 -6.44
N GLY A 78 -17.48 -13.21 -7.48
CA GLY A 78 -18.94 -13.46 -7.46
C GLY A 78 -19.82 -12.21 -7.56
N GLN A 79 -19.23 -11.02 -7.72
CA GLN A 79 -19.95 -9.76 -7.89
C GLN A 79 -19.86 -9.27 -9.33
N LYS A 80 -20.91 -8.59 -9.81
CA LYS A 80 -20.94 -7.97 -11.14
C LYS A 80 -20.39 -6.55 -11.06
N PHE A 81 -19.56 -6.20 -12.02
CA PHE A 81 -18.91 -4.91 -12.14
C PHE A 81 -19.10 -4.32 -13.54
N VAL A 82 -19.07 -3.00 -13.60
CA VAL A 82 -18.87 -2.24 -14.83
C VAL A 82 -17.64 -1.38 -14.65
N ALA A 83 -16.75 -1.42 -15.63
CA ALA A 83 -15.68 -0.43 -15.74
C ALA A 83 -15.77 0.27 -17.08
N PHE A 84 -15.49 1.56 -17.09
CA PHE A 84 -15.47 2.36 -18.31
C PHE A 84 -14.42 3.45 -18.21
N ARG A 85 -13.97 3.92 -19.36
CA ARG A 85 -13.19 5.14 -19.49
C ARG A 85 -14.16 6.30 -19.72
N HIS A 86 -13.83 7.49 -19.26
CA HIS A 86 -14.44 8.72 -19.76
C HIS A 86 -13.38 9.78 -19.87
N THR A 87 -13.66 10.82 -20.65
CA THR A 87 -12.70 11.86 -20.96
C THR A 87 -13.23 13.20 -20.47
N VAL A 88 -12.42 13.90 -19.68
CA VAL A 88 -12.71 15.26 -19.23
C VAL A 88 -11.82 16.22 -20.00
N SER A 89 -12.43 17.12 -20.76
CA SER A 89 -11.72 18.20 -21.44
C SER A 89 -11.90 19.50 -20.66
N THR A 90 -10.80 20.07 -20.17
CA THR A 90 -10.77 21.38 -19.52
C THR A 90 -10.10 22.39 -20.44
N ARG A 91 -10.69 23.58 -20.53
CA ARG A 91 -10.07 24.68 -21.27
C ARG A 91 -9.20 25.48 -20.31
N ARG A 92 -7.89 25.50 -20.56
CA ARG A 92 -6.92 26.30 -19.82
C ARG A 92 -6.43 27.44 -20.70
N MET A 93 -6.41 28.66 -20.16
CA MET A 93 -5.77 29.79 -20.86
C MET A 93 -4.25 29.65 -20.73
N GLN A 94 -3.55 29.62 -21.86
CA GLN A 94 -2.09 29.68 -21.91
C GLN A 94 -1.69 30.95 -22.66
N GLY A 95 -1.70 32.08 -21.94
CA GLY A 95 -1.67 33.40 -22.58
C GLY A 95 -3.06 33.77 -23.09
N ASP A 96 -3.13 34.28 -24.32
CA ASP A 96 -4.40 34.63 -25.00
C ASP A 96 -5.06 33.43 -25.68
N ASP A 97 -4.34 32.31 -25.84
CA ASP A 97 -4.83 31.12 -26.52
C ASP A 97 -5.47 30.11 -25.54
N PRO A 98 -6.71 29.68 -25.78
CA PRO A 98 -7.32 28.61 -25.01
C PRO A 98 -6.74 27.26 -25.46
N VAL A 99 -6.00 26.61 -24.58
CA VAL A 99 -5.52 25.23 -24.76
C VAL A 99 -6.52 24.26 -24.15
N LEU A 100 -6.91 23.25 -24.93
CA LEU A 100 -7.79 22.18 -24.47
C LEU A 100 -6.93 21.08 -23.84
N ASP A 101 -6.99 20.95 -22.52
CA ASP A 101 -6.35 19.86 -21.79
C ASP A 101 -7.36 18.72 -21.63
N THR A 102 -6.99 17.54 -22.10
CA THR A 102 -7.89 16.38 -22.18
C THR A 102 -7.31 15.26 -21.34
N GLN A 103 -8.07 14.82 -20.33
CA GLN A 103 -7.63 13.82 -19.38
C GLN A 103 -8.60 12.64 -19.35
N SER A 104 -8.05 11.44 -19.54
CA SER A 104 -8.77 10.18 -19.36
C SER A 104 -8.93 9.85 -17.88
N TYR A 105 -10.11 9.38 -17.53
CA TYR A 105 -10.45 8.81 -16.23
C TYR A 105 -11.04 7.42 -16.43
N ARG A 106 -10.68 6.49 -15.54
CA ARG A 106 -11.30 5.18 -15.43
C ARG A 106 -12.23 5.16 -14.24
N VAL A 107 -13.39 4.54 -14.43
CA VAL A 107 -14.38 4.33 -13.39
C VAL A 107 -14.60 2.83 -13.24
N VAL A 108 -14.72 2.37 -11.99
CA VAL A 108 -15.09 1.00 -11.65
C VAL A 108 -16.30 1.06 -10.73
N GLN A 109 -17.37 0.37 -11.07
CA GLN A 109 -18.65 0.37 -10.37
C GLN A 109 -19.05 -1.04 -9.96
N LEU A 110 -19.50 -1.16 -8.72
CA LEU A 110 -20.15 -2.32 -8.14
C LEU A 110 -21.61 -1.97 -7.85
N ALA A 111 -22.56 -2.83 -8.23
CA ALA A 111 -23.96 -2.63 -7.86
C ALA A 111 -24.16 -2.76 -6.35
N THR A 112 -24.94 -1.85 -5.77
CA THR A 112 -25.32 -1.83 -4.36
C THR A 112 -26.81 -1.50 -4.21
N PRO A 113 -27.42 -1.75 -3.03
CA PRO A 113 -28.73 -1.20 -2.70
C PRO A 113 -28.76 0.32 -2.87
N VAL A 114 -29.90 0.85 -3.35
CA VAL A 114 -30.13 2.30 -3.41
C VAL A 114 -30.17 2.86 -1.98
N GLY A 115 -29.43 3.93 -1.75
CA GLY A 115 -29.38 4.63 -0.47
C GLY A 115 -28.90 6.07 -0.65
N PRO A 116 -28.88 6.86 0.44
CA PRO A 116 -28.36 8.23 0.41
C PRO A 116 -26.93 8.30 -0.14
N ARG A 117 -26.62 9.43 -0.78
CA ARG A 117 -25.30 9.70 -1.33
C ARG A 117 -24.26 9.77 -0.20
N LEU A 118 -23.15 9.08 -0.42
CA LEU A 118 -21.98 9.12 0.45
C LEU A 118 -20.72 9.16 -0.40
N SER A 119 -19.81 10.06 -0.05
CA SER A 119 -18.62 10.36 -0.83
C SER A 119 -17.39 10.34 0.08
N ILE A 120 -16.45 9.42 -0.11
CA ILE A 120 -15.20 9.33 0.63
C ILE A 120 -14.08 9.94 -0.21
N VAL A 121 -13.48 11.03 0.26
CA VAL A 121 -12.50 11.83 -0.49
C VAL A 121 -11.16 11.86 0.25
N PRO A 122 -10.02 11.60 -0.42
CA PRO A 122 -8.71 11.83 0.17
C PRO A 122 -8.52 13.32 0.51
N LYS A 123 -8.07 13.63 1.72
CA LYS A 123 -7.88 15.02 2.20
C LYS A 123 -6.95 15.85 1.32
N GLU A 124 -5.88 15.23 0.83
CA GLU A 124 -4.93 15.86 -0.11
C GLU A 124 -5.60 16.36 -1.40
N ASN A 125 -6.75 15.77 -1.74
CA ASN A 125 -7.52 16.02 -2.96
C ASN A 125 -8.89 16.64 -2.66
N GLU A 126 -9.16 17.05 -1.42
CA GLU A 126 -10.48 17.54 -0.98
C GLU A 126 -11.01 18.69 -1.85
N ARG A 127 -10.15 19.62 -2.28
CA ARG A 127 -10.60 20.75 -3.11
C ARG A 127 -10.99 20.36 -4.53
N ALA A 128 -10.27 19.41 -5.12
CA ALA A 128 -10.49 18.99 -6.50
C ALA A 128 -11.65 17.98 -6.62
N TRP A 129 -11.93 17.27 -5.52
CA TRP A 129 -12.92 16.20 -5.45
C TRP A 129 -13.97 16.48 -4.38
N ALA A 130 -14.13 17.71 -3.92
CA ALA A 130 -15.36 18.09 -3.24
C ALA A 130 -16.49 17.98 -4.27
N PRO A 131 -17.63 17.34 -3.94
CA PRO A 131 -18.79 17.39 -4.82
C PRO A 131 -19.10 18.87 -5.12
N VAL A 132 -19.26 19.25 -6.40
CA VAL A 132 -19.63 20.63 -6.79
C VAL A 132 -20.96 21.05 -6.12
N ASP A 133 -21.73 20.06 -5.67
CA ASP A 133 -22.94 20.16 -4.88
C ASP A 133 -22.73 20.23 -3.36
N ALA A 134 -21.63 20.81 -2.86
CA ALA A 134 -21.61 21.38 -1.50
C ALA A 134 -22.72 22.45 -1.27
N ARG A 135 -23.55 22.75 -2.27
CA ARG A 135 -24.79 23.53 -2.23
C ARG A 135 -26.09 22.69 -2.21
N ALA A 136 -26.06 21.38 -2.51
CA ALA A 136 -27.24 20.50 -2.52
C ALA A 136 -27.58 19.87 -1.17
N GLY A 137 -26.67 19.95 -0.19
CA GLY A 137 -26.92 19.45 1.17
C GLY A 137 -25.81 18.58 1.72
N ASP A 138 -24.92 18.06 0.84
CA ASP A 138 -23.75 17.28 1.22
C ASP A 138 -22.81 18.12 2.10
N ARG A 139 -22.51 17.61 3.30
CA ARG A 139 -21.61 18.27 4.26
C ARG A 139 -20.46 17.34 4.61
N ALA A 140 -19.29 17.94 4.84
CA ALA A 140 -18.17 17.23 5.41
C ALA A 140 -18.51 16.81 6.84
N ILE A 141 -18.41 15.51 7.13
CA ILE A 141 -18.60 14.97 8.47
C ILE A 141 -17.31 14.42 9.05
N THR A 142 -17.25 14.32 10.38
CA THR A 142 -16.18 13.60 11.09
C THR A 142 -16.69 12.24 11.53
N THR A 143 -15.84 11.22 11.40
CA THR A 143 -16.24 9.84 11.73
C THR A 143 -15.94 9.46 13.17
N GLY A 144 -15.02 10.19 13.83
CA GLY A 144 -14.53 9.85 15.16
C GLY A 144 -13.51 8.70 15.14
N VAL A 145 -12.93 8.40 13.98
CA VAL A 145 -11.82 7.45 13.80
C VAL A 145 -10.62 8.27 13.33
N ALA A 146 -9.74 8.62 14.28
CA ALA A 146 -8.66 9.58 14.05
C ALA A 146 -7.74 9.22 12.87
N GLU A 147 -7.42 7.93 12.70
CA GLU A 147 -6.57 7.47 11.60
C GLU A 147 -7.22 7.68 10.22
N PHE A 148 -8.55 7.57 10.16
CA PHE A 148 -9.33 7.81 8.95
C PHE A 148 -9.54 9.31 8.71
N ASP A 149 -9.98 10.04 9.75
CA ASP A 149 -10.25 11.48 9.69
C ASP A 149 -8.97 12.29 9.39
N GLN A 150 -7.78 11.74 9.58
CA GLN A 150 -6.50 12.37 9.15
C GLN A 150 -6.25 12.28 7.65
N GLN A 151 -6.82 11.28 6.97
CA GLN A 151 -6.51 10.95 5.58
C GLN A 151 -7.67 11.21 4.63
N TYR A 152 -8.90 11.16 5.14
CA TYR A 152 -10.12 11.23 4.34
C TYR A 152 -11.12 12.23 4.93
N VAL A 153 -12.03 12.69 4.07
CA VAL A 153 -13.26 13.42 4.43
C VAL A 153 -14.43 12.67 3.84
N ILE A 154 -15.52 12.56 4.60
CA ILE A 154 -16.78 12.03 4.09
C ILE A 154 -17.72 13.19 3.81
N PHE A 155 -18.26 13.26 2.60
CA PHE A 155 -19.35 14.15 2.22
C PHE A 155 -20.65 13.33 2.13
N THR A 156 -21.69 13.81 2.80
CA THR A 156 -23.03 13.20 2.79
C THR A 156 -24.08 14.19 3.28
N GLU A 157 -25.31 14.04 2.82
CA GLU A 157 -26.51 14.69 3.37
C GLU A 157 -27.01 14.04 4.66
N ASP A 158 -26.72 12.75 4.87
CA ASP A 158 -27.22 11.94 5.98
C ASP A 158 -26.07 11.35 6.80
N GLU A 159 -25.67 12.08 7.84
CA GLU A 159 -24.60 11.65 8.76
C GLU A 159 -24.95 10.34 9.49
N ALA A 160 -26.23 10.11 9.79
CA ALA A 160 -26.67 8.88 10.47
C ALA A 160 -26.52 7.68 9.55
N TYR A 161 -26.93 7.81 8.29
CA TYR A 161 -26.69 6.82 7.25
C TYR A 161 -25.20 6.56 7.06
N ALA A 162 -24.37 7.59 6.97
CA ALA A 162 -22.93 7.42 6.78
C ALA A 162 -22.27 6.64 7.93
N LYS A 163 -22.63 6.95 9.18
CA LYS A 163 -22.13 6.22 10.35
C LYS A 163 -22.64 4.77 10.41
N ALA A 164 -23.86 4.52 9.93
CA ALA A 164 -24.42 3.19 9.83
C ALA A 164 -23.75 2.37 8.71
N ALA A 165 -23.62 2.94 7.52
CA ALA A 165 -23.04 2.30 6.35
C ALA A 165 -21.54 2.03 6.52
N LEU A 166 -20.81 2.91 7.22
CA LEU A 166 -19.37 2.81 7.44
C LEU A 166 -19.03 2.65 8.92
N PRO A 167 -19.16 1.43 9.48
CA PRO A 167 -18.78 1.17 10.86
C PRO A 167 -17.28 1.40 11.06
N ARG A 168 -16.87 1.60 12.32
CA ARG A 168 -15.48 1.94 12.69
C ARG A 168 -14.44 0.95 12.14
N GLU A 169 -14.80 -0.32 12.00
CA GLU A 169 -13.92 -1.34 11.41
C GLU A 169 -13.65 -1.07 9.92
N SER A 170 -14.69 -0.75 9.14
CA SER A 170 -14.57 -0.39 7.73
C SER A 170 -13.71 0.84 7.53
N LEU A 171 -13.88 1.85 8.39
CA LEU A 171 -13.10 3.09 8.36
C LEU A 171 -11.62 2.83 8.66
N ARG A 172 -11.30 2.04 9.69
CA ARG A 172 -9.90 1.64 10.00
C ARG A 172 -9.28 0.82 8.86
N TRP A 173 -10.05 -0.09 8.28
CA TRP A 173 -9.59 -0.87 7.13
C TRP A 173 -9.29 0.03 5.93
N LEU A 174 -10.17 0.99 5.62
CA LEU A 174 -9.96 1.99 4.56
C LEU A 174 -8.71 2.84 4.81
N ALA A 175 -8.52 3.33 6.04
CA ALA A 175 -7.31 4.11 6.41
C ALA A 175 -6.01 3.31 6.20
N GLY A 176 -6.04 1.99 6.38
CA GLY A 176 -4.91 1.11 6.09
C GLY A 176 -4.56 0.99 4.59
N ARG A 177 -5.48 1.35 3.68
CA ARG A 177 -5.29 1.19 2.23
C ARG A 177 -4.62 2.39 1.56
N LYS A 178 -4.68 3.59 2.15
CA LYS A 178 -4.09 4.82 1.58
C LYS A 178 -4.49 5.02 0.11
N LEU A 179 -5.78 4.93 -0.15
CA LEU A 179 -6.38 5.29 -1.44
C LEU A 179 -6.17 6.79 -1.71
N GLY A 180 -5.55 7.11 -2.84
CA GLY A 180 -5.42 8.49 -3.35
C GLY A 180 -6.54 8.90 -4.31
N VAL A 181 -7.66 8.17 -4.31
CA VAL A 181 -8.80 8.35 -5.22
C VAL A 181 -10.11 8.27 -4.44
N PRO A 182 -11.18 8.96 -4.86
CA PRO A 182 -12.44 8.93 -4.14
C PRO A 182 -13.18 7.60 -4.27
N ILE A 183 -14.06 7.34 -3.31
CA ILE A 183 -15.08 6.29 -3.38
C ILE A 183 -16.47 6.95 -3.24
N VAL A 184 -17.40 6.54 -4.09
CA VAL A 184 -18.79 7.01 -4.11
C VAL A 184 -19.71 5.88 -3.76
N LEU A 185 -20.73 6.14 -2.96
CA LEU A 185 -21.93 5.34 -2.86
C LEU A 185 -23.10 6.25 -3.25
N ALA A 186 -23.68 6.04 -4.42
CA ALA A 186 -24.79 6.84 -4.94
C ALA A 186 -25.56 6.01 -5.97
N ASP A 187 -26.85 6.28 -6.18
CA ASP A 187 -27.64 5.71 -7.29
C ASP A 187 -27.60 4.17 -7.41
N GLY A 188 -27.47 3.48 -6.27
CA GLY A 188 -27.35 2.01 -6.24
C GLY A 188 -26.02 1.49 -6.79
N VAL A 189 -24.97 2.31 -6.77
CA VAL A 189 -23.61 1.90 -7.11
C VAL A 189 -22.61 2.34 -6.05
N LEU A 190 -21.64 1.46 -5.79
CA LEU A 190 -20.39 1.80 -5.13
C LEU A 190 -19.32 1.92 -6.21
N SER A 191 -18.68 3.08 -6.33
CA SER A 191 -17.77 3.36 -7.44
C SER A 191 -16.48 4.04 -7.02
N VAL A 192 -15.45 3.88 -7.85
CA VAL A 192 -14.16 4.56 -7.75
C VAL A 192 -13.85 5.18 -9.09
N GLU A 193 -13.41 6.44 -9.06
CA GLU A 193 -12.91 7.16 -10.22
C GLU A 193 -11.42 7.44 -10.05
N SER A 194 -10.63 7.23 -11.09
CA SER A 194 -9.19 7.48 -11.04
C SER A 194 -8.63 7.88 -12.40
N PRO A 195 -7.54 8.66 -12.48
CA PRO A 195 -6.94 9.02 -13.75
C PRO A 195 -6.39 7.81 -14.51
N GLY A 196 -6.52 7.86 -15.84
CA GLY A 196 -5.88 6.93 -16.77
C GLY A 196 -6.85 6.05 -17.57
N GLU A 197 -6.23 5.17 -18.36
CA GLU A 197 -6.91 4.22 -19.24
C GLU A 197 -7.45 3.00 -18.46
N LEU A 198 -8.35 2.24 -19.11
CA LEU A 198 -8.76 0.94 -18.58
C LEU A 198 -7.60 -0.05 -18.65
N ASP A 199 -7.10 -0.41 -17.47
CA ASP A 199 -5.96 -1.30 -17.30
C ASP A 199 -6.19 -2.28 -16.13
N ALA A 200 -5.16 -3.08 -15.83
CA ALA A 200 -5.22 -4.08 -14.78
C ALA A 200 -5.43 -3.51 -13.36
N ASN A 201 -5.36 -2.19 -13.14
CA ASN A 201 -5.74 -1.58 -11.87
C ASN A 201 -7.26 -1.65 -11.62
N VAL A 202 -8.08 -1.88 -12.66
CA VAL A 202 -9.52 -2.14 -12.50
C VAL A 202 -9.76 -3.25 -11.48
N LEU A 203 -8.99 -4.34 -11.52
CA LEU A 203 -9.11 -5.45 -10.57
C LEU A 203 -8.73 -5.06 -9.13
N ARG A 204 -7.77 -4.13 -8.98
CA ARG A 204 -7.40 -3.60 -7.65
C ARG A 204 -8.56 -2.80 -7.07
N TYR A 205 -9.22 -1.95 -7.85
CA TYR A 205 -10.37 -1.18 -7.37
C TYR A 205 -11.58 -2.08 -7.15
N ALA A 206 -11.83 -3.05 -8.03
CA ALA A 206 -12.89 -4.04 -7.82
C ALA A 206 -12.71 -4.78 -6.48
N ASP A 207 -11.49 -5.21 -6.13
CA ASP A 207 -11.23 -5.86 -4.83
C ASP A 207 -11.50 -4.93 -3.65
N ILE A 208 -11.10 -3.65 -3.74
CA ILE A 208 -11.40 -2.65 -2.70
C ILE A 208 -12.93 -2.49 -2.55
N LEU A 209 -13.67 -2.41 -3.65
CA LEU A 209 -15.12 -2.23 -3.63
C LEU A 209 -15.85 -3.46 -3.07
N VAL A 210 -15.43 -4.68 -3.43
CA VAL A 210 -15.97 -5.92 -2.86
C VAL A 210 -15.73 -5.96 -1.35
N GLU A 211 -14.50 -5.70 -0.91
CA GLU A 211 -14.15 -5.75 0.51
C GLU A 211 -14.86 -4.65 1.32
N LEU A 212 -15.03 -3.45 0.75
CA LEU A 212 -15.82 -2.40 1.38
C LEU A 212 -17.29 -2.82 1.50
N ALA A 213 -17.90 -3.28 0.41
CA ALA A 213 -19.30 -3.72 0.40
C ALA A 213 -19.59 -4.86 1.40
N ARG A 214 -18.64 -5.78 1.61
CA ARG A 214 -18.77 -6.86 2.61
C ARG A 214 -18.70 -6.38 4.06
N ARG A 215 -18.03 -5.24 4.30
CA ARG A 215 -17.83 -4.66 5.63
C ARG A 215 -18.90 -3.62 5.97
N MET A 216 -19.60 -3.12 4.96
CA MET A 216 -20.83 -2.36 5.17
C MET A 216 -21.90 -3.33 5.73
N PRO A 217 -22.70 -2.92 6.72
CA PRO A 217 -23.83 -3.73 7.15
C PRO A 217 -24.72 -4.03 5.94
N PRO A 218 -25.44 -5.16 5.93
CA PRO A 218 -26.41 -5.44 4.88
C PRO A 218 -27.47 -4.33 4.90
N LEU A 219 -27.30 -3.35 4.03
CA LEU A 219 -28.31 -2.37 3.69
C LEU A 219 -29.43 -3.21 3.06
N ARG A 220 -30.49 -3.52 3.85
CA ARG A 220 -31.46 -4.56 3.49
C ARG A 220 -32.03 -4.34 2.08
N VAL A 221 -31.84 -5.31 1.20
CA VAL A 221 -32.79 -5.65 0.11
C VAL A 221 -32.98 -7.17 0.11
N VAL A 222 -34.25 -7.58 0.08
CA VAL A 222 -34.72 -8.96 -0.05
C VAL A 222 -34.23 -9.54 -1.39
N GLY A 223 -33.62 -10.74 -1.36
CA GLY A 223 -33.44 -11.55 -2.57
C GLY A 223 -32.02 -11.82 -3.05
N GLN A 224 -30.97 -11.39 -2.35
CA GLN A 224 -29.60 -11.74 -2.74
C GLN A 224 -29.19 -13.08 -2.09
N PRO A 225 -28.93 -14.16 -2.87
CA PRO A 225 -28.44 -15.40 -2.30
C PRO A 225 -27.06 -15.18 -1.66
N ALA A 226 -26.84 -15.84 -0.53
CA ALA A 226 -25.59 -15.75 0.22
C ALA A 226 -24.37 -15.98 -0.69
N PRO A 227 -23.28 -15.21 -0.51
CA PRO A 227 -22.08 -15.39 -1.30
C PRO A 227 -21.55 -16.81 -1.06
N ARG A 228 -21.44 -17.60 -2.13
CA ARG A 228 -20.63 -18.83 -2.09
C ARG A 228 -19.19 -18.42 -1.83
N ASP A 229 -18.56 -19.09 -0.86
CA ASP A 229 -17.15 -18.92 -0.52
C ASP A 229 -16.31 -18.88 -1.80
N SER A 230 -15.90 -17.67 -2.15
CA SER A 230 -15.09 -17.42 -3.33
C SER A 230 -13.65 -17.67 -2.93
N ALA A 231 -13.02 -18.63 -3.62
CA ALA A 231 -11.62 -18.97 -3.44
C ALA A 231 -10.77 -17.70 -3.33
N GLU A 232 -10.11 -17.53 -2.17
CA GLU A 232 -9.02 -16.57 -2.02
C GLU A 232 -8.05 -16.75 -3.21
N ILE A 233 -7.68 -15.65 -3.85
CA ILE A 233 -6.63 -15.65 -4.87
C ILE A 233 -5.32 -15.92 -4.12
N ARG A 234 -5.02 -17.20 -3.93
CA ARG A 234 -3.78 -17.65 -3.30
C ARG A 234 -2.63 -17.35 -4.25
N PRO A 235 -1.49 -16.82 -3.75
CA PRO A 235 -0.32 -16.58 -4.58
C PRO A 235 0.08 -17.88 -5.30
N GLY A 236 0.32 -17.77 -6.61
CA GLY A 236 0.71 -18.90 -7.45
C GLY A 236 2.02 -19.53 -6.96
N ALA A 237 2.31 -20.77 -7.38
CA ALA A 237 3.53 -21.48 -6.96
C ALA A 237 4.81 -20.65 -7.23
N LEU A 238 4.86 -19.95 -8.37
CA LEU A 238 5.96 -19.06 -8.73
C LEU A 238 6.08 -17.84 -7.80
N GLU A 239 4.97 -17.22 -7.42
CA GLU A 239 4.97 -16.07 -6.50
C GLU A 239 5.41 -16.48 -5.10
N ARG A 240 4.97 -17.65 -4.62
CA ARG A 240 5.42 -18.21 -3.36
C ARG A 240 6.91 -18.52 -3.38
N ALA A 241 7.42 -19.07 -4.48
CA ALA A 241 8.84 -19.33 -4.65
C ALA A 241 9.67 -18.02 -4.68
N LEU A 242 9.21 -17.00 -5.40
CA LEU A 242 9.88 -15.70 -5.47
C LEU A 242 9.83 -14.94 -4.14
N LEU A 243 8.71 -15.00 -3.42
CA LEU A 243 8.59 -14.45 -2.07
C LEU A 243 9.54 -15.17 -1.10
N GLY A 244 9.60 -16.50 -1.18
CA GLY A 244 10.54 -17.31 -0.40
C GLY A 244 12.00 -16.96 -0.70
N LEU A 245 12.38 -16.83 -1.97
CA LEU A 245 13.72 -16.41 -2.40
C LEU A 245 14.06 -15.00 -1.95
N LEU A 246 13.11 -14.06 -1.99
CA LEU A 246 13.32 -12.70 -1.51
C LEU A 246 13.55 -12.67 0.00
N VAL A 247 12.78 -13.44 0.77
CA VAL A 247 12.97 -13.54 2.23
C VAL A 247 14.31 -14.21 2.55
N VAL A 248 14.62 -15.34 1.90
CA VAL A 248 15.85 -16.11 2.13
C VAL A 248 17.09 -15.37 1.66
N GLY A 249 17.00 -14.59 0.58
CA GLY A 249 18.12 -13.78 0.08
C GLY A 249 18.37 -12.52 0.92
N PHE A 250 17.33 -11.96 1.55
CA PHE A 250 17.42 -10.75 2.36
C PHE A 250 17.80 -11.02 3.83
N LEU A 251 17.47 -12.20 4.35
CA LEU A 251 17.77 -12.58 5.74
C LEU A 251 19.28 -12.53 6.08
N PRO A 252 20.21 -13.05 5.24
CA PRO A 252 21.64 -13.00 5.51
C PRO A 252 22.19 -11.57 5.48
N LEU A 253 21.67 -10.74 4.57
CA LEU A 253 22.02 -9.31 4.50
C LEU A 253 21.58 -8.59 5.78
N LEU A 254 20.33 -8.80 6.21
CA LEU A 254 19.79 -8.23 7.43
C LEU A 254 20.61 -8.68 8.66
N ALA A 255 20.91 -9.97 8.78
CA ALA A 255 21.74 -10.50 9.87
C ALA A 255 23.14 -9.86 9.88
N THR A 256 23.74 -9.67 8.70
CA THR A 256 25.06 -9.03 8.56
C THR A 256 25.01 -7.57 9.02
N LEU A 257 23.98 -6.80 8.61
CA LEU A 257 23.79 -5.42 9.04
C LEU A 257 23.59 -5.29 10.55
N VAL A 258 22.86 -6.23 11.16
CA VAL A 258 22.64 -6.27 12.62
C VAL A 258 23.95 -6.55 13.36
N ILE A 259 24.77 -7.49 12.89
CA ILE A 259 26.08 -7.80 13.48
C ILE A 259 27.01 -6.58 13.37
N ILE A 260 27.06 -5.94 12.20
CA ILE A 260 27.80 -4.70 11.97
C ILE A 260 27.37 -3.61 12.96
N GLY A 261 26.06 -3.43 13.11
CA GLY A 261 25.50 -2.46 14.05
C GLY A 261 25.87 -2.76 15.50
N ALA A 262 25.82 -4.03 15.90
CA ALA A 262 26.16 -4.45 17.26
C ALA A 262 27.63 -4.18 17.59
N VAL A 263 28.56 -4.53 16.69
CA VAL A 263 30.00 -4.31 16.87
C VAL A 263 30.31 -2.81 16.96
N ALA A 264 29.77 -2.01 16.04
CA ALA A 264 29.95 -0.56 16.06
C ALA A 264 29.38 0.06 17.36
N PHE A 265 28.20 -0.37 17.80
CA PHE A 265 27.59 0.12 19.03
C PHE A 265 28.44 -0.20 20.28
N VAL A 266 28.86 -1.46 20.44
CA VAL A 266 29.63 -1.90 21.62
C VAL A 266 30.99 -1.20 21.69
N ASN A 267 31.70 -1.09 20.57
CA ASN A 267 33.01 -0.45 20.55
C ASN A 267 32.91 1.07 20.78
N SER A 268 31.88 1.75 20.22
CA SER A 268 31.65 3.18 20.51
C SER A 268 31.30 3.44 21.97
N VAL A 269 30.47 2.59 22.58
CA VAL A 269 30.15 2.67 24.01
C VAL A 269 31.43 2.50 24.82
N ALA A 270 32.25 1.49 24.52
CA ALA A 270 33.52 1.28 25.20
C ALA A 270 34.46 2.50 25.11
N TYR A 271 34.52 3.14 23.94
CA TYR A 271 35.28 4.36 23.73
C TYR A 271 34.78 5.51 24.61
N PHE A 272 33.47 5.74 24.70
CA PHE A 272 32.89 6.78 25.57
C PHE A 272 33.17 6.55 27.06
N PHE A 273 33.37 5.30 27.48
CA PHE A 273 33.72 4.93 28.85
C PHE A 273 35.23 4.80 29.09
N GLY A 274 36.07 5.36 28.20
CA GLY A 274 37.52 5.49 28.43
C GLY A 274 38.35 4.28 28.02
N ALA A 275 37.77 3.29 27.31
CA ALA A 275 38.50 2.15 26.75
C ALA A 275 39.06 2.45 25.34
N SER A 276 39.59 3.66 25.12
CA SER A 276 39.94 4.21 23.80
C SER A 276 40.98 3.39 23.02
N GLY A 277 41.76 2.54 23.69
CA GLY A 277 42.77 1.66 23.07
C GLY A 277 42.38 0.19 22.92
N ARG A 278 41.14 -0.22 23.24
CA ARG A 278 40.73 -1.65 23.21
C ARG A 278 39.50 -1.86 22.32
N VAL A 279 39.66 -2.67 21.28
CA VAL A 279 38.54 -3.23 20.53
C VAL A 279 37.96 -4.37 21.36
N LEU A 280 36.78 -4.17 21.96
CA LEU A 280 36.15 -5.18 22.83
C LEU A 280 35.50 -6.31 22.03
N ALA A 281 34.96 -6.00 20.85
CA ALA A 281 34.50 -6.98 19.87
C ALA A 281 35.54 -7.12 18.76
N GLY A 282 36.60 -7.89 19.02
CA GLY A 282 37.77 -8.03 18.16
C GLY A 282 37.50 -8.88 16.92
N GLY A 283 37.43 -8.24 15.77
CA GLY A 283 37.47 -8.87 14.46
C GLY A 283 36.82 -7.95 13.44
N ALA A 284 37.60 -7.40 12.52
CA ALA A 284 37.03 -6.85 11.30
C ALA A 284 36.11 -7.94 10.72
N PRO A 285 34.79 -7.73 10.63
CA PRO A 285 33.93 -8.74 10.05
C PRO A 285 34.53 -8.99 8.66
N PRO A 286 34.90 -10.24 8.29
CA PRO A 286 35.59 -10.54 7.03
C PRO A 286 34.69 -10.33 5.79
N LEU A 287 33.60 -9.57 5.97
CA LEU A 287 32.41 -9.48 5.18
C LEU A 287 32.42 -8.24 4.27
N LEU A 288 33.21 -7.21 4.60
CA LEU A 288 33.19 -5.93 3.89
C LEU A 288 34.56 -5.24 3.91
N PRO A 289 35.49 -5.57 2.98
CA PRO A 289 36.71 -4.78 2.77
C PRO A 289 36.42 -3.34 2.27
N PHE A 290 35.16 -3.01 2.00
CA PHE A 290 34.70 -1.71 1.49
C PHE A 290 34.23 -0.73 2.57
N LEU A 291 34.02 -1.20 3.81
CA LEU A 291 33.72 -0.30 4.94
C LEU A 291 35.03 0.00 5.63
N ASP A 292 35.39 1.29 5.65
CA ASP A 292 36.62 1.78 6.22
C ASP A 292 36.78 1.26 7.67
N SER A 293 37.96 0.72 8.01
CA SER A 293 38.22 0.11 9.32
C SER A 293 37.96 1.05 10.51
N GLN A 294 37.85 2.34 10.23
CA GLN A 294 37.60 3.42 11.18
C GLN A 294 36.21 3.35 11.84
N TRP A 295 35.23 2.64 11.25
CA TRP A 295 33.86 2.53 11.81
C TRP A 295 33.72 1.50 12.94
N TYR A 296 34.73 0.65 13.15
CA TYR A 296 34.67 -0.47 14.09
C TYR A 296 35.67 -0.36 15.24
N GLY A 297 36.47 0.71 15.25
CA GLY A 297 37.49 0.97 16.25
C GLY A 297 38.84 0.29 15.95
N PRO A 298 39.94 0.76 16.58
CA PRO A 298 40.00 1.90 17.50
C PRO A 298 39.69 3.24 16.80
N TYR A 299 38.95 4.12 17.47
CA TYR A 299 38.46 5.37 16.88
C TYR A 299 39.52 6.47 16.99
N PRO A 300 39.80 7.22 15.91
CA PRO A 300 40.81 8.28 15.92
C PRO A 300 40.36 9.52 16.70
N ASP A 301 39.05 9.78 16.76
CA ASP A 301 38.45 10.90 17.48
C ASP A 301 37.02 10.60 17.95
N PHE A 302 36.47 11.51 18.74
CA PHE A 302 35.09 11.44 19.25
C PHE A 302 34.04 11.48 18.13
N GLY A 303 34.29 12.19 17.04
CA GLY A 303 33.35 12.33 15.92
C GLY A 303 33.11 10.99 15.23
N THR A 304 34.17 10.23 15.00
CA THR A 304 34.11 8.90 14.37
C THR A 304 33.44 7.88 15.31
N ALA A 305 33.72 7.96 16.62
CA ALA A 305 33.04 7.15 17.62
C ALA A 305 31.53 7.46 17.69
N ALA A 306 31.12 8.73 17.58
CA ALA A 306 29.72 9.16 17.57
C ALA A 306 28.97 8.73 16.30
N GLN A 307 29.59 8.82 15.13
CA GLN A 307 29.00 8.33 13.88
C GLN A 307 28.81 6.80 13.91
N SER A 308 29.80 6.07 14.42
CA SER A 308 29.74 4.62 14.60
C SER A 308 28.68 4.21 15.63
N PHE A 309 28.50 4.99 16.70
CA PHE A 309 27.43 4.81 17.69
C PHE A 309 26.06 4.98 17.05
N LEU A 310 25.85 6.02 16.24
CA LEU A 310 24.58 6.26 15.54
C LEU A 310 24.27 5.14 14.56
N LEU A 311 25.26 4.69 13.79
CA LEU A 311 25.11 3.55 12.88
C LEU A 311 24.70 2.29 13.66
N GLY A 312 25.38 1.99 14.76
CA GLY A 312 25.05 0.87 15.64
C GLY A 312 23.68 0.98 16.30
N ALA A 313 23.30 2.17 16.74
CA ALA A 313 22.00 2.44 17.32
C ALA A 313 20.87 2.23 16.29
N VAL A 314 21.06 2.61 15.03
CA VAL A 314 20.06 2.41 13.97
C VAL A 314 19.96 0.95 13.54
N LEU A 315 21.10 0.30 13.30
CA LEU A 315 21.13 -1.06 12.75
C LEU A 315 20.87 -2.16 13.79
N PHE A 316 21.12 -1.89 15.07
CA PHE A 316 21.00 -2.87 16.15
C PHE A 316 20.15 -2.38 17.33
N GLY A 317 20.40 -1.16 17.81
CA GLY A 317 19.71 -0.62 19.00
C GLY A 317 18.18 -0.46 18.82
N LEU A 318 17.75 0.23 17.76
CA LEU A 318 16.33 0.46 17.46
C LEU A 318 15.56 -0.84 17.21
N PRO A 319 16.05 -1.80 16.40
CA PRO A 319 15.41 -3.11 16.26
C PRO A 319 15.24 -3.86 17.59
N LEU A 320 16.25 -3.83 18.48
CA LEU A 320 16.16 -4.47 19.79
C LEU A 320 15.12 -3.82 20.69
N VAL A 321 15.09 -2.49 20.76
CA VAL A 321 14.09 -1.74 21.54
C VAL A 321 12.68 -2.01 21.00
N ALA A 322 12.50 -1.97 19.69
CA ALA A 322 11.22 -2.28 19.05
C ALA A 322 10.75 -3.71 19.34
N THR A 323 11.68 -4.69 19.31
CA THR A 323 11.39 -6.09 19.64
C THR A 323 10.99 -6.25 21.11
N GLY A 324 11.71 -5.60 22.03
CA GLY A 324 11.38 -5.58 23.45
C GLY A 324 10.00 -4.99 23.72
N ILE A 325 9.68 -3.83 23.12
CA ILE A 325 8.35 -3.20 23.23
C ILE A 325 7.26 -4.12 22.66
N GLY A 326 7.52 -4.78 21.53
CA GLY A 326 6.61 -5.74 20.92
C GLY A 326 6.31 -6.95 21.81
N LEU A 327 7.34 -7.53 22.43
CA LEU A 327 7.19 -8.65 23.35
C LEU A 327 6.43 -8.26 24.63
N VAL A 328 6.72 -7.09 25.20
CA VAL A 328 6.00 -6.57 26.37
C VAL A 328 4.53 -6.31 26.04
N ARG A 329 4.22 -5.70 24.89
CA ARG A 329 2.84 -5.49 24.43
C ARG A 329 2.10 -6.82 24.23
N ARG A 330 2.76 -7.83 23.66
CA ARG A 330 2.17 -9.15 23.41
C ARG A 330 1.95 -9.95 24.70
N ALA A 331 2.86 -9.84 25.68
CA ALA A 331 2.70 -10.45 27.00
C ALA A 331 1.50 -9.83 27.74
N LYS A 332 1.38 -8.49 27.72
CA LYS A 332 0.27 -7.75 28.35
C LYS A 332 -1.10 -8.05 27.71
N ALA A 333 -1.12 -8.42 26.43
CA ALA A 333 -2.32 -8.83 25.71
C ALA A 333 -2.75 -10.29 25.96
N ARG A 334 -1.87 -11.14 26.51
CA ARG A 334 -2.19 -12.54 26.89
C ARG A 334 -2.66 -12.67 28.34
N THR A 335 -2.39 -11.67 29.16
CA THR A 335 -2.81 -11.59 30.57
C THR A 335 -4.12 -10.83 30.76
N ARG A 336 -4.84 -10.52 29.68
CA ARG A 336 -6.19 -9.94 29.65
C ARG A 336 -7.08 -10.87 28.86
#